data_AF-A0A967H644-F1
#
_entry.id   AF-A0A967H644-F1
#
_cell.length_a   1.000
_cell.length_b   1.000
_cell.length_c   1.000
_cell.angle_alpha   90.00
_cell.angle_beta   90.00
_cell.angle_gamma   90.00
#
_symmetry.space_group_name_H-M   'P 1'
#
loop_
_entity.id
_entity.type
_entity.pdbx_description
1 polymer ?
#
loop_
_entity_poly.entity_id
_entity_poly.type
_entity_poly.pdbx_seq_one_letter_code
_entity_poly.pdbx_strand_id
1 'polypeptide(L)' 'ARHPQKLGGVVGFSGGLIGPEIHDSKYSGSMEQTPVFLGCSDVDPHIPKERVDKTAEIFDKLNASVTKRIYEGMGHT' A
#
# COMPACT_ATOMS: atom_id res chain seq x y z
N ALA A 1 7.65 -3.97 1.08
CA ALA A 1 8.10 -3.64 -0.29
C ALA A 1 9.61 -3.73 -0.49
N ARG A 2 10.48 -3.17 0.39
CA ARG A 2 11.96 -3.28 0.22
C ARG A 2 12.52 -4.68 0.44
N HIS A 3 11.84 -5.49 1.25
CA HIS A 3 12.18 -6.89 1.51
C HIS A 3 10.92 -7.74 1.27
N PRO A 4 10.48 -7.89 0.00
CA PRO A 4 9.32 -8.70 -0.31
C PRO A 4 9.66 -10.17 -0.07
N GLN A 5 8.78 -10.83 0.66
CA GLN A 5 8.87 -12.23 1.04
C GLN A 5 7.46 -12.70 1.41
N LYS A 6 7.27 -14.02 1.51
CA LYS A 6 6.04 -14.59 2.05
C LYS A 6 5.87 -14.24 3.53
N LEU A 7 4.76 -13.58 3.87
CA LEU A 7 4.36 -13.26 5.24
C LEU A 7 2.93 -13.76 5.49
N GLY A 8 2.51 -13.81 6.76
CA GLY A 8 1.12 -14.09 7.12
C GLY A 8 0.14 -12.98 6.67
N GLY A 9 0.63 -11.75 6.56
CA GLY A 9 -0.12 -10.61 6.04
C GLY A 9 0.59 -9.29 6.31
N VAL A 10 0.17 -8.23 5.62
CA VAL A 10 0.59 -6.84 5.85
C VAL A 10 -0.65 -5.97 5.92
N VAL A 11 -0.72 -5.08 6.91
CA VAL A 11 -1.85 -4.17 7.10
C VAL A 11 -1.33 -2.75 7.22
N GLY A 12 -1.83 -1.85 6.38
CA GLY A 12 -1.58 -0.42 6.44
C GLY A 12 -2.88 0.35 6.63
N PHE A 13 -3.03 1.01 7.77
CA PHE A 13 -4.10 1.97 8.03
C PHE A 13 -3.54 3.38 7.83
N SER A 14 -4.23 4.16 7.00
CA SER A 14 -3.83 5.49 6.55
C SER A 14 -2.33 5.56 6.23
N GLY A 15 -1.89 4.74 5.27
CA GLY A 15 -0.48 4.56 4.99
C GLY A 15 -0.17 4.19 3.55
N GLY A 16 1.08 4.46 3.16
CA GLY A 16 1.64 4.13 1.86
C GLY A 16 3.16 4.04 1.89
N LEU A 17 3.77 3.72 0.74
CA LEU A 17 5.22 3.64 0.61
C LEU A 17 5.87 5.00 0.91
N ILE A 18 7.05 4.96 1.51
CA ILE A 18 7.75 6.16 2.02
C ILE A 18 8.69 6.73 0.94
N GLY A 19 8.68 8.06 0.82
CA GLY A 19 9.57 8.83 -0.05
C GLY A 19 8.87 10.01 -0.72
N PRO A 20 9.58 11.03 -1.20
CA PRO A 20 8.97 12.13 -1.95
C PRO A 20 8.31 11.59 -3.23
N GLU A 21 8.97 10.66 -3.91
CA GLU A 21 8.49 9.95 -5.08
C GLU A 21 8.62 8.43 -4.88
N ILE A 22 7.73 7.68 -5.53
CA ILE A 22 7.75 6.23 -5.57
C ILE A 22 8.27 5.78 -6.93
N HIS A 23 9.44 5.15 -6.93
CA HIS A 23 10.02 4.57 -8.14
C HIS A 23 9.90 3.05 -8.10
N ASP A 24 9.18 2.49 -9.08
CA ASP A 24 8.96 1.05 -9.21
C ASP A 24 10.28 0.26 -9.21
N SER A 25 11.34 0.81 -9.82
CA SER A 25 12.67 0.18 -9.92
C SER A 25 13.36 -0.08 -8.58
N LYS A 26 12.91 0.55 -7.48
CA LYS A 26 13.45 0.34 -6.13
C LYS A 26 12.90 -0.92 -5.44
N TYR A 27 11.95 -1.61 -6.05
CA TYR A 27 11.29 -2.77 -5.47
C TYR A 27 11.40 -3.96 -6.42
N SER A 28 11.94 -5.06 -5.90
CA SER A 28 12.15 -6.30 -6.65
C SER A 28 12.01 -7.50 -5.73
N GLY A 29 11.68 -8.66 -6.31
CA GLY A 29 11.36 -9.88 -5.57
C GLY A 29 9.85 -10.17 -5.57
N SER A 30 9.39 -11.01 -4.64
CA SER A 30 8.01 -11.50 -4.60
C SER A 30 7.50 -11.60 -3.17
N MET A 31 6.24 -11.26 -2.97
CA MET A 31 5.49 -11.44 -1.72
C MET A 31 4.71 -12.75 -1.71
N GLU A 32 4.82 -13.59 -2.75
CA GLU A 32 4.26 -14.94 -2.78
C GLU A 32 2.78 -15.00 -2.35
N GLN A 33 1.96 -14.12 -2.92
CA GLN A 33 0.53 -13.98 -2.63
C GLN A 33 0.20 -13.61 -1.18
N THR A 34 1.15 -13.03 -0.44
CA THR A 34 0.91 -12.47 0.90
C THR A 34 -0.30 -11.55 0.89
N PRO A 35 -1.28 -11.75 1.78
CA PRO A 35 -2.42 -10.84 1.91
C PRO A 35 -1.96 -9.45 2.35
N VAL A 36 -2.39 -8.41 1.63
CA VAL A 36 -2.11 -7.01 1.97
C VAL A 36 -3.42 -6.27 2.09
N PHE A 37 -3.66 -5.61 3.22
CA PHE A 37 -4.76 -4.68 3.38
C PHE A 37 -4.23 -3.23 3.45
N LEU A 38 -4.82 -2.34 2.65
CA LEU A 38 -4.57 -0.90 2.69
C LEU A 38 -5.91 -0.18 2.87
N GLY A 39 -6.08 0.50 4.01
CA GLY A 39 -7.25 1.32 4.31
C GLY A 39 -6.84 2.78 4.46
N CYS A 40 -7.56 3.73 3.85
CA CYS A 40 -7.31 5.16 4.04
C CYS A 40 -8.56 5.98 3.67
N SER A 41 -8.65 7.20 4.18
CA SER A 41 -9.68 8.15 3.75
C SER A 41 -9.32 8.80 2.42
N ASP A 42 -10.31 9.16 1.61
CA ASP A 42 -10.10 9.99 0.42
C ASP A 42 -9.77 11.46 0.76
N VAL A 43 -10.13 11.90 1.97
CA VAL A 43 -9.89 13.26 2.50
C VAL A 43 -8.84 13.26 3.62
N ASP A 44 -7.99 12.24 3.68
CA ASP A 44 -6.91 12.14 4.66
C ASP A 44 -5.92 13.33 4.50
N PRO A 45 -5.70 14.14 5.56
CA PRO A 45 -4.86 15.34 5.47
C PRO A 45 -3.37 15.02 5.41
N HIS A 46 -2.97 13.78 5.66
CA HIS A 46 -1.57 13.36 5.74
C HIS A 46 -1.17 12.45 4.60
N ILE A 47 -2.05 11.53 4.22
CA ILE A 47 -1.77 10.51 3.20
C ILE A 47 -2.73 10.69 2.03
N PRO A 48 -2.31 11.37 0.95
CA PRO A 48 -3.17 11.54 -0.21
C PRO A 48 -3.55 10.18 -0.80
N LYS A 49 -4.79 10.05 -1.29
CA LYS A 49 -5.31 8.81 -1.87
C LYS A 49 -4.40 8.23 -2.95
N GLU A 50 -3.78 9.08 -3.77
CA GLU A 50 -2.86 8.70 -4.84
C GLU A 50 -1.63 7.95 -4.31
N ARG A 51 -1.19 8.27 -3.08
CA ARG A 51 -0.09 7.54 -2.43
C ARG A 51 -0.49 6.11 -2.11
N VAL A 52 -1.73 5.90 -1.67
CA VAL A 52 -2.27 4.57 -1.36
C VAL A 52 -2.49 3.79 -2.65
N ASP A 53 -3.01 4.44 -3.68
CA ASP A 53 -3.17 3.86 -5.02
C ASP A 53 -1.83 3.36 -5.57
N LYS A 54 -0.80 4.21 -5.55
CA LYS A 54 0.54 3.84 -6.02
C LYS A 54 1.16 2.72 -5.17
N THR A 55 0.88 2.71 -3.87
CA THR A 55 1.35 1.65 -2.97
C THR A 55 0.71 0.30 -3.29
N ALA A 56 -0.60 0.29 -3.56
CA ALA A 56 -1.32 -0.91 -3.97
C ALA A 56 -0.76 -1.48 -5.27
N GLU A 57 -0.50 -0.63 -6.28
CA GLU A 57 0.12 -1.05 -7.54
C GLU A 57 1.49 -1.72 -7.34
N ILE A 58 2.34 -1.14 -6.49
CA ILE A 58 3.66 -1.73 -6.20
C ILE A 58 3.50 -3.09 -5.52
N PHE A 59 2.60 -3.20 -4.54
CA PHE A 59 2.37 -4.48 -3.86
C PHE A 59 1.82 -5.56 -4.80
N ASP A 60 0.90 -5.20 -5.70
CA ASP A 60 0.37 -6.09 -6.72
C ASP A 60 1.48 -6.57 -7.68
N LYS A 61 2.34 -5.66 -8.16
CA LYS A 61 3.54 -6.00 -8.96
C LYS A 61 4.53 -6.90 -8.22
N LEU A 62 4.61 -6.76 -6.90
CA LEU A 62 5.39 -7.66 -6.03
C LEU A 62 4.65 -8.96 -5.73
N ASN A 63 3.59 -9.31 -6.47
CA ASN A 63 2.84 -10.56 -6.32
C ASN A 63 2.19 -10.71 -4.94
N ALA A 64 1.66 -9.64 -4.37
CA ALA A 64 0.82 -9.69 -3.16
C ALA A 64 -0.67 -9.83 -3.52
N SER A 65 -1.47 -10.36 -2.60
CA SER A 65 -2.93 -10.36 -2.72
C SER A 65 -3.48 -9.09 -2.06
N VAL A 66 -3.68 -8.04 -2.85
CA VAL A 66 -3.97 -6.70 -2.33
C VAL A 66 -5.48 -6.45 -2.19
N THR A 67 -5.90 -6.05 -1.01
CA THR A 67 -7.20 -5.45 -0.72
C THR A 67 -7.01 -3.99 -0.36
N LYS A 68 -7.51 -3.08 -1.20
CA LYS A 68 -7.51 -1.64 -0.95
C LYS A 68 -8.92 -1.17 -0.64
N ARG A 69 -9.08 -0.37 0.42
CA ARG A 69 -10.35 0.25 0.80
C ARG A 69 -10.16 1.74 1.04
N ILE A 70 -10.86 2.54 0.26
CA ILE A 70 -10.93 3.98 0.45
C ILE A 70 -12.25 4.30 1.15
N TYR A 71 -12.18 5.05 2.24
CA TYR A 71 -13.34 5.46 3.03
C TYR A 71 -13.69 6.91 2.71
N GLU A 72 -14.85 7.14 2.10
CA GLU A 72 -15.28 8.47 1.69
C GLU A 72 -15.61 9.36 2.89
N GLY A 73 -15.00 10.54 2.96
CA GLY A 73 -15.30 11.57 3.96
C GLY A 73 -14.91 11.21 5.40
N MET A 74 -14.16 10.13 5.61
CA MET A 74 -13.73 9.70 6.93
C MET A 74 -12.57 10.58 7.44
N GLY A 75 -12.50 10.84 8.75
CA GLY A 75 -11.32 11.48 9.34
C GLY A 75 -10.08 10.57 9.30
N HIS A 76 -8.93 11.08 9.76
CA HIS A 76 -7.73 10.26 9.98
C HIS A 76 -7.86 9.48 11.31
N THR A 77 -8.68 8.42 11.31
CA THR A 77 -9.06 7.64 12.50
C THR A 77 -9.18 6.15 12.19
#